data_AF-A0A958Z4V8-F1
#
_entry.id   AF-A0A958Z4V8-F1
#
_cell.length_a   1.000
_cell.length_b   1.000
_cell.length_c   1.000
_cell.angle_alpha   90.00
_cell.angle_beta   90.00
_cell.angle_gamma   90.00
#
_symmetry.space_group_name_H-M   'P 1'
#
loop_
_entity.id
_entity.type
_entity.pdbx_description
1 polymer ?
#
loop_
_entity_poly.entity_id
_entity_poly.type
_entity_poly.pdbx_seq_one_letter_code
_entity_poly.pdbx_strand_id
1 'polypeptide(L)'
;LQHKIKVRFSENELGFGGKTFARGSLIITRSDNKANPDFDKTLTQIANEMGRQLYASPTSFADKLTDFGSQYVHVIKPKKVAMLQGEGTSSLNYGALWHFFETQLKYPITSINTNDIGNIQWSNYDVLVLPEGSYKSILNEDAFKTLEAWINNGGEVIAIGNALTAFEGKEGFDLVSNIDKKAEKENDSLGNMIPYAQRELESTKHFITGGIYKVTIDNTHPLAFGYGDTYFSLKRSGDSYSFLKEGYNVGYIKEPESVSGFSGETAKAALKNSIVFAEAKKGKGSVVYMVDDVSFRSFWQNGKLFLANAVFFVN
;
A
#
# COMPACT_ATOMS: atom_id res chain seq x y z
N LEU A 1 5.23 -19.49 2.13
CA LEU A 1 6.04 -19.30 0.90
C LEU A 1 7.47 -19.85 1.03
N GLN A 2 8.22 -19.50 2.09
CA GLN A 2 9.60 -20.02 2.31
C GLN A 2 9.70 -21.55 2.26
N HIS A 3 8.76 -22.26 2.89
CA HIS A 3 8.67 -23.73 2.88
C HIS A 3 8.10 -24.32 1.57
N LYS A 4 7.98 -23.51 0.51
CA LYS A 4 7.39 -23.90 -0.79
C LYS A 4 5.98 -24.48 -0.71
N ILE A 5 5.26 -24.20 0.38
CA ILE A 5 3.83 -24.51 0.50
C ILE A 5 3.05 -23.50 -0.34
N LYS A 6 2.26 -24.01 -1.29
CA LYS A 6 1.29 -23.25 -2.07
C LYS A 6 0.10 -22.90 -1.20
N VAL A 7 -0.24 -21.62 -1.22
CA VAL A 7 -1.35 -21.04 -0.48
C VAL A 7 -2.21 -20.28 -1.48
N ARG A 8 -3.52 -20.34 -1.28
CA ARG A 8 -4.51 -19.55 -2.01
C ARG A 8 -5.18 -18.58 -1.07
N PHE A 9 -5.79 -17.53 -1.60
CA PHE A 9 -6.71 -16.65 -0.88
C PHE A 9 -8.03 -16.56 -1.64
N SER A 10 -9.10 -16.18 -0.95
CA SER A 10 -10.39 -15.91 -1.59
C SER A 10 -10.74 -14.43 -1.54
N GLU A 11 -11.23 -13.88 -2.65
CA GLU A 11 -11.76 -12.51 -2.70
C GLU A 11 -13.14 -12.39 -2.04
N ASN A 12 -13.87 -13.51 -1.99
CA ASN A 12 -15.20 -13.57 -1.41
C ASN A 12 -15.17 -14.25 -0.04
N GLU A 13 -16.29 -14.11 0.68
CA GLU A 13 -16.51 -14.87 1.89
C GLU A 13 -16.70 -16.35 1.57
N LEU A 14 -16.12 -17.20 2.41
CA LEU A 14 -16.23 -18.65 2.30
C LEU A 14 -17.17 -19.19 3.38
N GLY A 15 -17.82 -20.31 3.09
CA GLY A 15 -18.63 -21.06 4.05
C GLY A 15 -18.30 -22.55 3.94
N PHE A 16 -17.86 -23.19 5.04
CA PHE A 16 -17.58 -24.62 5.05
C PHE A 16 -17.94 -25.25 6.39
N GLY A 17 -18.83 -26.24 6.38
CA GLY A 17 -19.22 -26.97 7.59
C GLY A 17 -19.89 -26.08 8.64
N GLY A 18 -20.72 -25.13 8.20
CA GLY A 18 -21.43 -24.18 9.03
C GLY A 18 -20.59 -23.00 9.55
N LYS A 19 -19.30 -22.92 9.17
CA LYS A 19 -18.41 -21.80 9.54
C LYS A 19 -18.20 -20.86 8.38
N THR A 20 -18.27 -19.56 8.67
CA THR A 20 -17.97 -18.50 7.70
C THR A 20 -16.54 -17.99 7.89
N PHE A 21 -15.87 -17.72 6.77
CA PHE A 21 -14.55 -17.11 6.74
C PHE A 21 -14.60 -15.82 5.91
N ALA A 22 -13.92 -14.78 6.39
CA ALA A 22 -13.92 -13.47 5.75
C ALA A 22 -13.12 -13.47 4.44
N ARG A 23 -13.26 -12.38 3.66
CA ARG A 23 -12.43 -12.14 2.47
C ARG A 23 -10.94 -12.12 2.84
N GLY A 24 -10.10 -12.58 1.92
CA GLY A 24 -8.66 -12.77 2.13
C GLY A 24 -8.31 -14.01 2.96
N SER A 25 -9.28 -14.86 3.32
CA SER A 25 -9.00 -16.10 4.04
C SER A 25 -8.08 -17.02 3.25
N LEU A 26 -7.08 -17.57 3.94
CA LEU A 26 -6.09 -18.44 3.34
C LEU A 26 -6.62 -19.86 3.20
N ILE A 27 -6.46 -20.43 2.02
CA ILE A 27 -6.83 -21.79 1.67
C ILE A 27 -5.54 -22.56 1.37
N ILE A 28 -5.33 -23.68 2.06
CA ILE A 28 -4.15 -24.52 1.88
C ILE A 28 -4.62 -25.95 1.65
N THR A 29 -4.46 -26.43 0.42
CA THR A 29 -4.95 -27.76 0.04
C THR A 29 -3.80 -28.76 -0.04
N ARG A 30 -4.06 -30.02 0.33
CA ARG A 30 -3.13 -31.13 0.03
C ARG A 30 -2.95 -31.30 -1.47
N SER A 31 -3.98 -31.02 -2.28
CA SER A 31 -3.92 -31.18 -3.73
C SER A 31 -2.93 -30.25 -4.42
N ASP A 32 -2.81 -29.01 -3.96
CA ASP A 32 -1.79 -28.07 -4.48
C ASP A 32 -0.37 -28.42 -4.02
N ASN A 33 -0.25 -29.19 -2.92
CA ASN A 33 1.00 -29.47 -2.22
C ASN A 33 1.42 -30.96 -2.24
N LYS A 34 0.85 -31.78 -3.14
CA LYS A 34 1.11 -33.24 -3.21
C LYS A 34 2.59 -33.62 -3.35
N ALA A 35 3.41 -32.75 -3.92
CA ALA A 35 4.84 -32.98 -4.11
C ALA A 35 5.67 -32.82 -2.82
N ASN A 36 5.06 -32.34 -1.73
CA ASN A 36 5.72 -32.19 -0.43
C ASN A 36 5.26 -33.32 0.51
N PRO A 37 6.09 -34.37 0.73
CA PRO A 37 5.71 -35.50 1.58
C PRO A 37 5.53 -35.11 3.06
N ASP A 38 6.21 -34.05 3.51
CA ASP A 38 6.14 -33.53 4.89
C ASP A 38 5.12 -32.40 5.04
N PHE A 39 4.20 -32.23 4.08
CA PHE A 39 3.27 -31.10 4.03
C PHE A 39 2.46 -30.95 5.32
N ASP A 40 1.77 -32.00 5.78
CA ASP A 40 0.89 -31.93 6.95
C ASP A 40 1.68 -31.60 8.23
N LYS A 41 2.85 -32.22 8.40
CA LYS A 41 3.74 -31.98 9.55
C LYS A 41 4.24 -30.54 9.55
N THR A 42 4.76 -30.07 8.41
CA THR A 42 5.31 -28.72 8.25
C THR A 42 4.22 -27.66 8.45
N LEU A 43 3.05 -27.84 7.84
CA LEU A 43 1.92 -26.91 7.98
C LEU A 43 1.45 -26.82 9.43
N THR A 44 1.32 -27.95 10.11
CA THR A 44 0.90 -28.00 11.52
C THR A 44 1.92 -27.32 12.43
N GLN A 45 3.22 -27.56 12.20
CA GLN A 45 4.29 -26.90 12.94
C GLN A 45 4.22 -25.37 12.76
N ILE A 46 4.13 -24.88 11.52
CA ILE A 46 4.04 -23.44 11.23
C ILE A 46 2.80 -22.84 11.90
N ALA A 47 1.65 -23.49 11.80
CA ALA A 47 0.41 -23.01 12.42
C ALA A 47 0.56 -22.88 13.95
N ASN A 48 1.17 -23.86 14.60
CA ASN A 48 1.43 -23.84 16.04
C ASN A 48 2.43 -22.73 16.43
N GLU A 49 3.54 -22.59 15.70
CA GLU A 49 4.53 -21.53 15.93
C GLU A 49 3.93 -20.13 15.78
N MET A 50 3.00 -19.95 14.84
CA MET A 50 2.29 -18.68 14.62
C MET A 50 1.07 -18.49 15.51
N GLY A 51 0.73 -19.44 16.39
CA GLY A 51 -0.46 -19.40 17.22
C GLY A 51 -1.77 -19.34 16.42
N ARG A 52 -1.82 -20.00 15.25
CA ARG A 52 -2.97 -20.02 14.35
C ARG A 52 -3.66 -21.38 14.39
N GLN A 53 -4.98 -21.37 14.53
CA GLN A 53 -5.79 -22.57 14.45
C GLN A 53 -6.08 -22.93 12.99
N LEU A 54 -5.72 -24.15 12.59
CA LEU A 54 -6.12 -24.70 11.29
C LEU A 54 -7.56 -25.22 11.38
N TYR A 55 -8.39 -24.80 10.43
CA TYR A 55 -9.69 -25.44 10.21
C TYR A 55 -9.56 -26.47 9.10
N ALA A 56 -9.59 -27.75 9.47
CA ALA A 56 -9.65 -28.84 8.51
C ALA A 56 -11.09 -28.98 8.01
N SER A 57 -11.37 -28.44 6.82
CA SER A 57 -12.69 -28.59 6.21
C SER A 57 -12.98 -30.06 5.90
N PRO A 58 -14.13 -30.62 6.33
CA PRO A 58 -14.50 -32.01 6.06
C PRO A 58 -14.91 -32.23 4.59
N THR A 59 -15.17 -31.16 3.84
CA THR A 59 -15.65 -31.19 2.45
C THR A 59 -15.01 -30.07 1.63
N SER A 60 -14.91 -30.27 0.32
CA SER A 60 -14.57 -29.21 -0.64
C SER A 60 -15.81 -28.45 -1.15
N PHE A 61 -17.01 -28.94 -0.84
CA PHE A 61 -18.26 -28.25 -1.17
C PHE A 61 -18.49 -27.11 -0.18
N ALA A 62 -18.72 -25.92 -0.71
CA ALA A 62 -19.00 -24.75 0.09
C ALA A 62 -20.48 -24.69 0.51
N ASP A 63 -20.71 -24.13 1.69
CA ASP A 63 -22.05 -23.75 2.17
C ASP A 63 -22.57 -22.49 1.44
N LYS A 64 -21.65 -21.73 0.81
CA LYS A 64 -21.90 -20.53 -0.01
C LYS A 64 -21.52 -20.80 -1.48
N LEU A 65 -21.76 -19.83 -2.36
CA LEU A 65 -21.45 -19.94 -3.80
C LEU A 65 -19.95 -20.05 -4.13
N THR A 66 -19.05 -19.60 -3.25
CA THR A 66 -17.60 -19.63 -3.48
C THR A 66 -16.99 -20.85 -2.81
N ASP A 67 -16.51 -21.79 -3.61
CA ASP A 67 -15.73 -22.96 -3.19
C ASP A 67 -14.23 -22.82 -3.53
N PHE A 68 -13.44 -23.85 -3.22
CA PHE A 68 -11.99 -23.85 -3.47
C PHE A 68 -11.59 -23.85 -4.95
N GLY A 69 -12.49 -24.19 -5.86
CA GLY A 69 -12.26 -24.19 -7.31
C GLY A 69 -12.75 -22.92 -8.01
N SER A 70 -13.35 -21.99 -7.26
CA SER A 70 -13.93 -20.77 -7.80
C SER A 70 -12.88 -19.85 -8.43
N GLN A 71 -13.30 -19.08 -9.43
CA GLN A 71 -12.48 -18.04 -10.06
C GLN A 71 -12.02 -16.95 -9.10
N TYR A 72 -12.73 -16.77 -7.98
CA TYR A 72 -12.39 -15.83 -6.90
C TYR A 72 -11.37 -16.37 -5.90
N VAL A 73 -10.80 -17.55 -6.18
CA VAL A 73 -9.77 -18.19 -5.35
C VAL A 73 -8.45 -18.21 -6.11
N HIS A 74 -7.52 -17.36 -5.68
CA HIS A 74 -6.26 -17.12 -6.38
C HIS A 74 -5.09 -17.71 -5.61
N VAL A 75 -4.08 -18.19 -6.33
CA VAL A 75 -2.81 -18.64 -5.73
C VAL A 75 -1.96 -17.43 -5.38
N ILE A 76 -1.44 -17.39 -4.15
CA ILE A 76 -0.44 -16.40 -3.74
C ILE A 76 0.89 -16.77 -4.42
N LYS A 77 1.27 -15.98 -5.42
CA LYS A 77 2.55 -16.15 -6.12
C LYS A 77 3.68 -15.54 -5.27
N PRO A 78 4.84 -16.21 -5.15
CA PRO A 78 6.04 -15.56 -4.63
C PRO A 78 6.42 -14.38 -5.54
N LYS A 79 6.54 -13.19 -4.94
CA LYS A 79 6.88 -11.95 -5.64
C LYS A 79 8.37 -11.63 -5.53
N LYS A 80 8.99 -11.18 -6.61
CA LYS A 80 10.33 -10.58 -6.58
C LYS A 80 10.17 -9.10 -6.31
N VAL A 81 10.46 -8.69 -5.09
CA VAL A 81 10.25 -7.31 -4.62
C VAL A 81 11.55 -6.53 -4.71
N ALA A 82 11.50 -5.37 -5.36
CA ALA A 82 12.55 -4.36 -5.35
C ALA A 82 12.13 -3.14 -4.52
N MET A 83 13.09 -2.43 -3.96
CA MET A 83 12.87 -1.16 -3.25
C MET A 83 13.94 -0.14 -3.62
N LEU A 84 13.52 1.09 -3.88
CA LEU A 84 14.47 2.17 -4.17
C LEU A 84 15.18 2.64 -2.91
N GLN A 85 16.47 2.97 -3.07
CA GLN A 85 17.31 3.58 -2.06
C GLN A 85 18.23 4.63 -2.69
N GLY A 86 18.85 5.47 -1.86
CA GLY A 86 19.83 6.46 -2.30
C GLY A 86 19.22 7.84 -2.45
N GLU A 87 19.66 8.57 -3.48
CA GLU A 87 19.28 9.97 -3.67
C GLU A 87 17.75 10.13 -3.77
N GLY A 88 17.23 11.22 -3.21
CA GLY A 88 15.79 11.50 -3.17
C GLY A 88 14.95 10.58 -2.27
N THR A 89 15.50 9.48 -1.73
CA THR A 89 14.79 8.54 -0.86
C THR A 89 14.99 8.89 0.62
N SER A 90 13.92 8.86 1.42
CA SER A 90 13.98 8.97 2.88
C SER A 90 14.64 7.74 3.48
N SER A 91 15.85 7.91 4.03
CA SER A 91 16.59 6.83 4.70
C SER A 91 15.83 6.26 5.90
N LEU A 92 15.03 7.08 6.59
CA LEU A 92 14.19 6.66 7.71
C LEU A 92 13.07 5.72 7.25
N ASN A 93 12.35 6.09 6.19
CA ASN A 93 11.25 5.26 5.67
C ASN A 93 11.79 3.99 5.01
N TYR A 94 12.85 4.10 4.20
CA TYR A 94 13.57 2.95 3.65
C TYR A 94 14.01 1.97 4.76
N GLY A 95 14.62 2.46 5.83
CA GLY A 95 15.07 1.62 6.94
C GLY A 95 13.94 0.90 7.66
N ALA A 96 12.79 1.57 7.85
CA ALA A 96 11.61 0.98 8.46
C ALA A 96 11.00 -0.14 7.59
N LEU A 97 10.90 0.10 6.28
CA LEU A 97 10.41 -0.87 5.31
C LEU A 97 11.37 -2.06 5.20
N TRP A 98 12.66 -1.80 5.04
CA TRP A 98 13.69 -2.85 4.98
C TRP A 98 13.66 -3.74 6.24
N HIS A 99 13.60 -3.13 7.43
CA HIS A 99 13.45 -3.87 8.69
C HIS A 99 12.15 -4.70 8.71
N PHE A 100 11.03 -4.18 8.21
CA PHE A 100 9.77 -4.94 8.13
C PHE A 100 9.92 -6.17 7.24
N PHE A 101 10.52 -6.03 6.05
CA PHE A 101 10.75 -7.16 5.14
C PHE A 101 11.71 -8.20 5.73
N GLU A 102 12.87 -7.79 6.22
CA GLU A 102 13.90 -8.71 6.71
C GLU A 102 13.54 -9.37 8.06
N THR A 103 13.04 -8.58 9.01
CA THR A 103 12.88 -9.05 10.40
C THR A 103 11.49 -9.59 10.68
N GLN A 104 10.43 -8.96 10.14
CA GLN A 104 9.05 -9.32 10.46
C GLN A 104 8.46 -10.28 9.42
N LEU A 105 8.47 -9.89 8.13
CA LEU A 105 8.00 -10.76 7.05
C LEU A 105 8.97 -11.90 6.76
N LYS A 106 10.27 -11.69 7.03
CA LYS A 106 11.37 -12.56 6.62
C LYS A 106 11.30 -12.85 5.12
N TYR A 107 11.02 -11.83 4.33
CA TYR A 107 10.80 -11.94 2.89
C TYR A 107 11.88 -11.15 2.14
N PRO A 108 12.54 -11.75 1.12
CA PRO A 108 13.64 -11.10 0.43
C PRO A 108 13.18 -9.83 -0.29
N ILE A 109 13.99 -8.77 -0.18
CA ILE A 109 13.80 -7.51 -0.87
C ILE A 109 15.13 -7.04 -1.48
N THR A 110 15.10 -6.64 -2.75
CA THR A 110 16.30 -6.16 -3.44
C THR A 110 16.34 -4.64 -3.45
N SER A 111 17.38 -4.07 -2.87
CA SER A 111 17.58 -2.62 -2.86
C SER A 111 18.24 -2.15 -4.16
N ILE A 112 17.59 -1.22 -4.86
CA ILE A 112 18.06 -0.63 -6.11
C ILE A 112 18.43 0.82 -5.84
N ASN A 113 19.68 1.20 -6.13
CA ASN A 113 20.06 2.60 -6.03
C ASN A 113 19.30 3.41 -7.10
N THR A 114 18.80 4.58 -6.73
CA THR A 114 18.09 5.49 -7.64
C THR A 114 18.90 5.83 -8.89
N ASN A 115 20.24 5.87 -8.77
CA ASN A 115 21.13 6.14 -9.91
C ASN A 115 21.21 4.98 -10.91
N ASP A 116 20.84 3.78 -10.49
CA ASP A 116 20.89 2.57 -11.33
C ASP A 116 19.54 2.25 -12.00
N ILE A 117 18.46 2.96 -11.64
CA ILE A 117 17.09 2.62 -12.05
C ILE A 117 16.89 2.58 -13.58
N GLY A 118 17.65 3.40 -14.33
CA GLY A 118 17.61 3.39 -15.79
C GLY A 118 18.23 2.15 -16.43
N ASN A 119 19.08 1.43 -15.69
CA ASN A 119 19.89 0.32 -16.21
C ASN A 119 19.47 -1.06 -15.68
N ILE A 120 18.42 -1.13 -14.85
CA ILE A 120 17.97 -2.40 -14.29
C ILE A 120 17.23 -3.26 -15.31
N GLN A 121 17.32 -4.58 -15.13
CA GLN A 121 16.49 -5.54 -15.85
C GLN A 121 15.12 -5.65 -15.16
N TRP A 122 14.16 -4.82 -15.59
CA TRP A 122 12.82 -4.73 -15.01
C TRP A 122 12.05 -6.06 -14.93
N SER A 123 12.30 -6.98 -15.85
CA SER A 123 11.71 -8.34 -15.87
C SER A 123 12.15 -9.22 -14.69
N ASN A 124 13.16 -8.82 -13.92
CA ASN A 124 13.58 -9.52 -12.71
C ASN A 124 12.70 -9.22 -11.50
N TYR A 125 11.77 -8.26 -11.59
CA TYR A 125 10.97 -7.81 -10.48
C TYR A 125 9.48 -7.80 -10.84
N ASP A 126 8.66 -8.15 -9.86
CA ASP A 126 7.19 -8.12 -9.95
C ASP A 126 6.62 -6.86 -9.28
N VAL A 127 7.28 -6.41 -8.20
CA VAL A 127 6.85 -5.29 -7.36
C VAL A 127 8.02 -4.34 -7.14
N LEU A 128 7.78 -3.04 -7.32
CA LEU A 128 8.72 -1.97 -6.99
C LEU A 128 8.12 -1.10 -5.88
N VAL A 129 8.80 -1.05 -4.73
CA VAL A 129 8.45 -0.17 -3.61
C VAL A 129 9.22 1.14 -3.74
N LEU A 130 8.49 2.26 -3.72
CA LEU A 130 9.01 3.61 -3.62
C LEU A 130 8.73 4.10 -2.18
N PRO A 131 9.73 4.04 -1.28
CA PRO A 131 9.63 4.66 0.04
C PRO A 131 9.33 6.15 -0.05
N GLU A 132 8.99 6.80 1.06
CA GLU A 132 8.87 8.26 1.10
C GLU A 132 10.10 8.94 0.46
N GLY A 133 9.88 9.87 -0.45
CA GLY A 133 10.97 10.50 -1.18
C GLY A 133 10.50 11.44 -2.28
N SER A 134 11.44 12.09 -2.96
CA SER A 134 11.20 12.93 -4.13
C SER A 134 11.83 12.29 -5.35
N TYR A 135 11.00 11.67 -6.20
CA TYR A 135 11.46 10.92 -7.36
C TYR A 135 11.23 11.63 -8.71
N LYS A 136 10.63 12.82 -8.75
CA LYS A 136 10.34 13.51 -10.04
C LYS A 136 11.58 13.73 -10.92
N SER A 137 12.73 14.06 -10.32
CA SER A 137 13.99 14.25 -11.06
C SER A 137 14.64 12.92 -11.44
N ILE A 138 14.48 11.89 -10.62
CA ILE A 138 15.06 10.55 -10.79
C ILE A 138 14.29 9.78 -11.87
N LEU A 139 12.96 9.82 -11.80
CA LEU A 139 12.02 9.34 -12.81
C LEU A 139 11.77 10.44 -13.84
N ASN A 140 12.82 10.85 -14.54
CA ASN A 140 12.72 11.74 -15.69
C ASN A 140 11.85 11.11 -16.80
N GLU A 141 11.59 11.84 -17.89
CA GLU A 141 10.64 11.38 -18.92
C GLU A 141 10.97 9.99 -19.50
N ASP A 142 12.24 9.70 -19.76
CA ASP A 142 12.64 8.42 -20.34
C ASP A 142 12.56 7.28 -19.31
N ALA A 143 13.06 7.50 -18.09
CA ALA A 143 12.95 6.52 -17.01
C ALA A 143 11.47 6.24 -16.66
N PHE A 144 10.63 7.27 -16.66
CA PHE A 144 9.20 7.14 -16.41
C PHE A 144 8.49 6.35 -17.53
N LYS A 145 8.84 6.56 -18.81
CA LYS A 145 8.31 5.76 -19.92
C LYS A 145 8.68 4.28 -19.77
N THR A 146 9.91 3.98 -19.36
CA THR A 146 10.32 2.59 -19.09
C THR A 146 9.53 1.99 -17.93
N LEU A 147 9.38 2.73 -16.83
CA LEU A 147 8.56 2.31 -15.69
C LEU A 147 7.11 2.07 -16.10
N GLU A 148 6.51 2.99 -16.84
CA GLU A 148 5.13 2.87 -17.34
C GLU A 148 4.96 1.66 -18.26
N ALA A 149 5.93 1.39 -19.14
CA ALA A 149 5.91 0.20 -19.98
C ALA A 149 5.99 -1.10 -19.15
N TRP A 150 6.78 -1.11 -18.08
CA TRP A 150 6.85 -2.24 -17.16
C TRP A 150 5.53 -2.44 -16.39
N ILE A 151 4.92 -1.37 -15.88
CA ILE A 151 3.59 -1.42 -15.22
C ILE A 151 2.54 -1.98 -16.18
N ASN A 152 2.48 -1.47 -17.42
CA ASN A 152 1.53 -1.96 -18.43
C ASN A 152 1.65 -3.48 -18.69
N ASN A 153 2.85 -4.05 -18.51
CA ASN A 153 3.13 -5.47 -18.68
C ASN A 153 2.90 -6.33 -17.44
N GLY A 154 2.35 -5.76 -16.36
CA GLY A 154 2.02 -6.48 -15.13
C GLY A 154 2.88 -6.15 -13.92
N GLY A 155 3.79 -5.17 -14.03
CA GLY A 155 4.53 -4.66 -12.89
C GLY A 155 3.62 -3.89 -11.91
N GLU A 156 3.91 -3.99 -10.63
CA GLU A 156 3.21 -3.23 -9.58
C GLU A 156 4.15 -2.22 -8.92
N VAL A 157 3.71 -0.97 -8.78
CA VAL A 157 4.40 0.04 -7.96
C VAL A 157 3.66 0.26 -6.65
N ILE A 158 4.36 0.27 -5.53
CA ILE A 158 3.85 0.71 -4.24
C ILE A 158 4.52 2.03 -3.89
N ALA A 159 3.80 3.15 -4.03
CA ALA A 159 4.31 4.48 -3.71
C ALA A 159 3.81 4.92 -2.32
N ILE A 160 4.72 5.43 -1.49
CA ILE A 160 4.45 5.81 -0.11
C ILE A 160 4.78 7.29 0.13
N GLY A 161 3.86 8.02 0.76
CA GLY A 161 4.00 9.43 1.11
C GLY A 161 4.38 10.31 -0.07
N ASN A 162 5.42 11.12 0.08
CA ASN A 162 5.81 12.07 -0.97
C ASN A 162 6.23 11.40 -2.31
N ALA A 163 6.48 10.09 -2.32
CA ALA A 163 6.78 9.35 -3.54
C ALA A 163 5.63 9.40 -4.56
N LEU A 164 4.40 9.54 -4.09
CA LEU A 164 3.19 9.69 -4.90
C LEU A 164 3.34 10.83 -5.91
N THR A 165 4.07 11.90 -5.56
CA THR A 165 4.26 13.05 -6.43
C THR A 165 4.89 12.68 -7.78
N ALA A 166 5.63 11.58 -7.90
CA ALA A 166 6.15 11.10 -9.20
C ALA A 166 5.05 10.83 -10.24
N PHE A 167 3.83 10.52 -9.79
CA PHE A 167 2.67 10.19 -10.62
C PHE A 167 1.66 11.33 -10.75
N GLU A 168 1.85 12.42 -9.99
CA GLU A 168 0.96 13.58 -9.98
C GLU A 168 0.89 14.24 -11.37
N GLY A 169 -0.32 14.32 -11.94
CA GLY A 169 -0.55 14.90 -13.26
C GLY A 169 -0.05 14.07 -14.45
N LYS A 170 0.40 12.82 -14.23
CA LYS A 170 0.78 11.90 -15.31
C LYS A 170 -0.46 11.21 -15.90
N GLU A 171 -0.49 11.06 -17.22
CA GLU A 171 -1.64 10.50 -17.92
C GLU A 171 -1.90 9.03 -17.54
N GLY A 172 -3.14 8.72 -17.16
CA GLY A 172 -3.57 7.38 -16.76
C GLY A 172 -3.12 6.93 -15.36
N PHE A 173 -2.60 7.84 -14.53
CA PHE A 173 -2.28 7.58 -13.12
C PHE A 173 -3.25 8.26 -12.15
N ASP A 174 -4.03 9.21 -12.65
CA ASP A 174 -5.20 9.85 -12.03
C ASP A 174 -4.98 10.45 -10.63
N LEU A 175 -3.73 10.83 -10.36
CA LEU A 175 -3.34 11.44 -9.09
C LEU A 175 -3.35 12.97 -9.19
N VAL A 176 -4.25 13.61 -8.46
CA VAL A 176 -4.43 15.07 -8.44
C VAL A 176 -4.38 15.57 -7.00
N SER A 177 -3.52 16.57 -6.73
CA SER A 177 -3.39 17.14 -5.38
C SER A 177 -4.57 18.08 -5.06
N ASN A 178 -5.07 18.00 -3.83
CA ASN A 178 -6.06 18.94 -3.29
C ASN A 178 -5.43 20.27 -2.80
N ILE A 179 -4.10 20.35 -2.80
CA ILE A 179 -3.36 21.55 -2.35
C ILE A 179 -3.11 22.45 -3.57
N ASP A 180 -3.61 23.68 -3.52
CA ASP A 180 -3.37 24.66 -4.57
C ASP A 180 -1.97 25.28 -4.44
N LYS A 181 -1.00 24.63 -5.09
CA LYS A 181 0.39 25.10 -5.17
C LYS A 181 0.56 26.39 -5.97
N LYS A 182 -0.44 26.84 -6.76
CA LYS A 182 -0.36 28.10 -7.50
C LYS A 182 -0.67 29.29 -6.59
N ALA A 183 -1.67 29.17 -5.73
CA ALA A 183 -1.97 30.18 -4.71
C ALA A 183 -0.79 30.44 -3.76
N GLU A 184 -0.02 29.40 -3.41
CA GLU A 184 1.21 29.55 -2.61
C GLU A 184 2.29 30.35 -3.35
N LYS A 185 2.48 30.11 -4.65
CA LYS A 185 3.46 30.84 -5.48
C LYS A 185 3.05 32.29 -5.76
N GLU A 186 1.76 32.56 -5.92
CA GLU A 186 1.26 33.93 -6.11
C GLU A 186 1.48 34.78 -4.85
N ASN A 187 1.21 34.22 -3.66
CA ASN A 187 1.52 34.89 -2.38
C ASN A 187 3.01 35.16 -2.19
N ASP A 188 3.89 34.26 -2.65
CA ASP A 188 5.34 34.44 -2.56
C ASP A 188 5.83 35.57 -3.50
N SER A 189 5.17 35.76 -4.65
CA SER A 189 5.52 36.80 -5.63
C SER A 189 5.09 38.22 -5.24
N LEU A 190 4.09 38.35 -4.36
CA LEU A 190 3.67 39.64 -3.76
C LEU A 190 4.57 40.10 -2.60
N GLY A 191 5.53 39.26 -2.19
CA GLY A 191 6.38 39.48 -1.03
C GLY A 191 5.70 39.10 0.29
N ASN A 192 6.45 38.50 1.22
CA ASN A 192 5.93 38.03 2.49
C ASN A 192 5.62 39.20 3.46
N MET A 193 4.42 39.76 3.35
CA MET A 193 3.90 40.84 4.22
C MET A 193 3.39 40.35 5.58
N ILE A 194 3.52 39.05 5.90
CA ILE A 194 3.10 38.50 7.19
C ILE A 194 4.05 39.06 8.28
N PRO A 195 3.51 39.77 9.30
CA PRO A 195 4.30 40.27 10.42
C PRO A 195 5.12 39.15 11.06
N TYR A 196 6.38 39.43 11.42
CA TYR A 196 7.31 38.41 11.92
C TYR A 196 6.72 37.59 13.08
N ALA A 197 6.07 38.26 14.04
CA ALA A 197 5.42 37.63 15.19
C ALA A 197 4.27 36.68 14.84
N GLN A 198 3.71 36.76 13.63
CA GLN A 198 2.60 35.92 13.16
C GLN A 198 3.06 34.80 12.22
N ARG A 199 4.33 34.82 11.75
CA ARG A 199 4.81 33.87 10.74
C ARG A 199 4.76 32.42 11.20
N GLU A 200 5.11 32.16 12.46
CA GLU A 200 5.05 30.81 13.02
C GLU A 200 3.60 30.29 13.01
N LEU A 201 2.67 31.09 13.54
CA LEU A 201 1.25 30.75 13.56
C LEU A 201 0.69 30.52 12.15
N GLU A 202 1.00 31.41 11.20
CA GLU A 202 0.56 31.25 9.81
C GLU A 202 1.12 29.97 9.19
N SER A 203 2.40 29.65 9.42
CA SER A 203 2.99 28.41 8.90
C SER A 203 2.28 27.16 9.44
N THR A 204 1.85 27.19 10.71
CA THR A 204 1.19 26.05 11.36
C THR A 204 -0.17 25.68 10.75
N LYS A 205 -0.81 26.58 10.01
CA LYS A 205 -2.07 26.30 9.32
C LYS A 205 -1.93 25.29 8.17
N HIS A 206 -0.73 25.18 7.61
CA HIS A 206 -0.48 24.42 6.37
C HIS A 206 0.07 23.01 6.59
N PHE A 207 0.42 22.62 7.82
CA PHE A 207 1.00 21.31 8.08
C PHE A 207 0.26 20.51 9.16
N ILE A 208 0.47 19.19 9.09
CA ILE A 208 0.06 18.22 10.10
C ILE A 208 1.34 17.60 10.64
N THR A 209 1.66 17.81 11.92
CA THR A 209 2.89 17.26 12.54
C THR A 209 2.69 15.87 13.14
N GLY A 210 1.43 15.42 13.21
CA GLY A 210 1.04 14.15 13.79
C GLY A 210 -0.41 14.21 14.23
N GLY A 211 -1.32 13.75 13.37
CA GLY A 211 -2.76 13.69 13.63
C GLY A 211 -3.30 12.29 13.32
N ILE A 212 -4.15 11.77 14.19
CA ILE A 212 -4.84 10.49 13.97
C ILE A 212 -6.19 10.80 13.35
N TYR A 213 -6.42 10.26 12.16
CA TYR A 213 -7.66 10.45 11.41
C TYR A 213 -8.38 9.14 11.18
N LYS A 214 -9.69 9.16 11.35
CA LYS A 214 -10.55 8.04 10.94
C LYS A 214 -10.63 8.00 9.41
N VAL A 215 -10.44 6.82 8.84
CA VAL A 215 -10.45 6.54 7.41
C VAL A 215 -11.49 5.47 7.13
N THR A 216 -12.36 5.71 6.16
CA THR A 216 -13.31 4.71 5.65
C THR A 216 -12.57 3.75 4.75
N ILE A 217 -12.77 2.45 4.95
CA ILE A 217 -12.11 1.36 4.21
C ILE A 217 -13.14 0.55 3.43
N ASP A 218 -12.88 0.34 2.15
CA ASP A 218 -13.51 -0.72 1.35
C ASP A 218 -12.75 -2.03 1.56
N ASN A 219 -13.20 -2.82 2.53
CA ASN A 219 -12.59 -4.11 2.87
C ASN A 219 -12.96 -5.26 1.92
N THR A 220 -13.67 -4.96 0.82
CA THR A 220 -13.89 -5.92 -0.27
C THR A 220 -12.73 -5.95 -1.26
N HIS A 221 -11.92 -4.90 -1.29
CA HIS A 221 -10.74 -4.82 -2.13
C HIS A 221 -9.56 -5.64 -1.55
N PRO A 222 -8.75 -6.36 -2.35
CA PRO A 222 -7.63 -7.18 -1.86
C PRO A 222 -6.60 -6.43 -1.02
N LEU A 223 -6.34 -5.17 -1.35
CA LEU A 223 -5.49 -4.27 -0.56
C LEU A 223 -5.94 -4.16 0.92
N ALA A 224 -7.24 -4.30 1.20
CA ALA A 224 -7.84 -4.12 2.52
C ALA A 224 -8.30 -5.44 3.19
N PHE A 225 -7.89 -6.60 2.68
CA PHE A 225 -8.19 -7.87 3.35
C PHE A 225 -7.65 -7.90 4.80
N GLY A 226 -8.49 -8.38 5.72
CA GLY A 226 -8.19 -8.40 7.15
C GLY A 226 -8.55 -7.13 7.92
N TYR A 227 -9.02 -6.07 7.23
CA TYR A 227 -9.55 -4.87 7.88
C TYR A 227 -11.08 -4.89 8.00
N GLY A 228 -11.59 -4.12 8.97
CA GLY A 228 -12.98 -3.70 9.01
C GLY A 228 -13.27 -2.55 8.03
N ASP A 229 -14.37 -1.85 8.26
CA ASP A 229 -14.76 -0.65 7.49
C ASP A 229 -14.01 0.62 7.88
N THR A 230 -13.13 0.52 8.89
CA THR A 230 -12.48 1.66 9.53
C THR A 230 -11.00 1.38 9.75
N TYR A 231 -10.17 2.37 9.42
CA TYR A 231 -8.75 2.44 9.75
C TYR A 231 -8.45 3.78 10.42
N PHE A 232 -7.41 3.81 11.26
CA PHE A 232 -6.91 5.05 11.83
C PHE A 232 -5.55 5.37 11.22
N SER A 233 -5.50 6.40 10.38
CA SER A 233 -4.24 6.83 9.76
C SER A 233 -3.51 7.82 10.64
N LEU A 234 -2.21 7.65 10.75
CA LEU A 234 -1.32 8.63 11.37
C LEU A 234 -0.79 9.57 10.29
N LYS A 235 -1.44 10.73 10.16
CA LYS A 235 -1.04 11.77 9.22
C LYS A 235 0.11 12.58 9.78
N ARG A 236 1.19 12.70 9.00
CA ARG A 236 2.42 13.44 9.35
C ARG A 236 2.81 14.49 8.30
N SER A 237 1.96 14.67 7.30
CA SER A 237 2.07 15.73 6.31
C SER A 237 0.66 16.25 5.99
N GLY A 238 0.61 17.43 5.38
CA GLY A 238 -0.63 17.98 4.82
C GLY A 238 -0.99 17.40 3.46
N ASP A 239 -0.23 16.41 2.95
CA ASP A 239 -0.42 15.85 1.63
C ASP A 239 -1.84 15.30 1.48
N SER A 240 -2.49 15.73 0.42
CA SER A 240 -3.87 15.38 0.13
C SER A 240 -4.07 15.30 -1.37
N TYR A 241 -4.77 14.24 -1.78
CA TYR A 241 -5.07 13.93 -3.16
C TYR A 241 -6.55 13.61 -3.28
N SER A 242 -7.19 14.11 -4.33
CA SER A 242 -8.60 13.82 -4.59
C SER A 242 -8.83 12.34 -4.81
N PHE A 243 -10.10 11.92 -4.75
CA PHE A 243 -10.48 10.59 -5.22
C PHE A 243 -10.00 10.35 -6.65
N LEU A 244 -9.51 9.14 -6.90
CA LEU A 244 -9.30 8.66 -8.26
C LEU A 244 -10.68 8.55 -8.92
N LYS A 245 -10.80 9.09 -10.13
CA LYS A 245 -11.90 8.89 -11.07
C LYS A 245 -11.86 7.49 -11.67
N GLU A 246 -10.66 7.01 -12.00
CA GLU A 246 -10.37 5.69 -12.56
C GLU A 246 -9.57 4.86 -11.56
N GLY A 247 -9.94 3.59 -11.38
CA GLY A 247 -9.31 2.69 -10.39
C GLY A 247 -10.13 2.55 -9.11
N TYR A 248 -9.45 2.29 -7.98
CA TYR A 248 -10.09 1.93 -6.72
C TYR A 248 -9.67 2.86 -5.57
N ASN A 249 -10.65 3.53 -4.98
CA ASN A 249 -10.47 4.32 -3.75
C ASN A 249 -10.69 3.39 -2.54
N VAL A 250 -9.64 2.72 -2.08
CA VAL A 250 -9.72 1.65 -1.07
C VAL A 250 -9.85 2.20 0.35
N GLY A 251 -9.14 3.28 0.65
CA GLY A 251 -9.19 3.96 1.93
C GLY A 251 -9.27 5.46 1.71
N TYR A 252 -10.27 6.12 2.28
CA TYR A 252 -10.54 7.52 1.97
C TYR A 252 -11.17 8.30 3.13
N ILE A 253 -11.08 9.62 3.04
CA ILE A 253 -11.66 10.59 3.96
C ILE A 253 -12.67 11.42 3.18
N LYS A 254 -13.96 11.30 3.49
CA LYS A 254 -15.01 12.20 2.95
C LYS A 254 -15.05 13.51 3.72
N GLU A 255 -15.16 13.40 5.05
CA GLU A 255 -15.06 14.52 5.98
C GLU A 255 -13.96 14.22 7.02
N PRO A 256 -13.06 15.17 7.31
CA PRO A 256 -11.91 14.92 8.17
C PRO A 256 -12.30 14.84 9.66
N GLU A 257 -12.39 13.61 10.18
CA GLU A 257 -12.60 13.31 11.59
C GLU A 257 -11.25 13.08 12.31
N SER A 258 -10.77 14.11 13.01
CA SER A 258 -9.56 14.01 13.84
C SER A 258 -9.90 13.39 15.19
N VAL A 259 -9.19 12.31 15.53
CA VAL A 259 -9.30 11.62 16.81
C VAL A 259 -8.35 12.24 17.84
N SER A 260 -7.15 12.63 17.40
CA SER A 260 -6.10 13.19 18.25
C SER A 260 -5.02 13.88 17.41
N GLY A 261 -4.21 14.72 18.06
CA GLY A 261 -3.06 15.37 17.45
C GLY A 261 -3.38 16.75 16.84
N PHE A 262 -2.33 17.38 16.31
CA PHE A 262 -2.42 18.72 15.74
C PHE A 262 -2.50 18.67 14.22
N SER A 263 -3.41 19.49 13.68
CA SER A 263 -3.54 19.74 12.25
C SER A 263 -3.90 21.19 12.03
N GLY A 264 -3.11 21.89 11.22
CA GLY A 264 -3.44 23.22 10.75
C GLY A 264 -4.80 23.25 10.03
N GLU A 265 -5.52 24.37 10.13
CA GLU A 265 -6.87 24.50 9.59
C GLU A 265 -6.90 24.29 8.07
N THR A 266 -5.97 24.88 7.33
CA THR A 266 -5.84 24.72 5.87
C THR A 266 -5.53 23.28 5.49
N ALA A 267 -4.56 22.65 6.16
CA ALA A 267 -4.20 21.25 5.91
C ALA A 267 -5.37 20.30 6.21
N LYS A 268 -6.07 20.53 7.33
CA LYS A 268 -7.26 19.74 7.71
C LYS A 268 -8.38 19.90 6.68
N ALA A 269 -8.62 21.11 6.19
CA ALA A 269 -9.64 21.36 5.16
C ALA A 269 -9.32 20.62 3.85
N ALA A 270 -8.04 20.56 3.47
CA ALA A 270 -7.60 19.86 2.26
C ALA A 270 -7.83 18.33 2.31
N LEU A 271 -7.99 17.73 3.48
CA LEU A 271 -8.29 16.29 3.65
C LEU A 271 -9.74 15.92 3.29
N LYS A 272 -10.61 16.90 3.05
CA LYS A 272 -11.98 16.62 2.61
C LYS A 272 -11.94 15.97 1.22
N ASN A 273 -12.70 14.89 1.04
CA ASN A 273 -12.75 14.09 -0.18
C ASN A 273 -11.36 13.66 -0.69
N SER A 274 -10.52 13.14 0.21
CA SER A 274 -9.16 12.71 -0.12
C SER A 274 -8.95 11.20 0.00
N ILE A 275 -8.07 10.65 -0.83
CA ILE A 275 -7.60 9.27 -0.66
C ILE A 275 -6.59 9.17 0.49
N VAL A 276 -6.48 7.96 1.04
CA VAL A 276 -5.42 7.51 1.94
C VAL A 276 -4.76 6.26 1.37
N PHE A 277 -5.57 5.32 0.87
CA PHE A 277 -5.14 4.15 0.13
C PHE A 277 -5.91 4.08 -1.19
N ALA A 278 -5.21 3.91 -2.30
CA ALA A 278 -5.85 3.76 -3.60
C ALA A 278 -5.04 2.85 -4.52
N GLU A 279 -5.69 2.31 -5.54
CA GLU A 279 -5.04 1.58 -6.62
C GLU A 279 -5.43 2.20 -7.97
N ALA A 280 -4.43 2.70 -8.71
CA ALA A 280 -4.57 3.08 -10.10
C ALA A 280 -4.18 1.89 -11.00
N LYS A 281 -5.14 1.33 -11.73
CA LYS A 281 -4.90 0.26 -12.70
C LYS A 281 -4.28 0.83 -13.98
N LYS A 282 -3.27 0.16 -14.54
CA LYS A 282 -2.62 0.56 -15.79
C LYS A 282 -2.16 -0.68 -16.56
N GLY A 283 -2.80 -0.95 -17.69
CA GLY A 283 -2.56 -2.17 -18.47
C GLY A 283 -2.86 -3.42 -17.64
N LYS A 284 -1.87 -4.31 -17.53
CA LYS A 284 -1.97 -5.53 -16.69
C LYS A 284 -1.47 -5.34 -15.27
N GLY A 285 -0.90 -4.19 -14.94
CA GLY A 285 -0.35 -3.89 -13.63
C GLY A 285 -1.08 -2.74 -12.95
N SER A 286 -0.45 -2.18 -11.92
CA SER A 286 -1.05 -1.10 -11.14
C SER A 286 -0.04 -0.28 -10.34
N VAL A 287 -0.51 0.86 -9.85
CA VAL A 287 0.17 1.66 -8.84
C VAL A 287 -0.71 1.72 -7.59
N VAL A 288 -0.20 1.21 -6.48
CA VAL A 288 -0.79 1.35 -5.15
C VAL A 288 -0.26 2.63 -4.52
N TYR A 289 -1.17 3.52 -4.16
CA TYR A 289 -0.87 4.76 -3.46
C TYR A 289 -1.15 4.61 -1.96
N MET A 290 -0.14 4.88 -1.13
CA MET A 290 -0.26 5.02 0.31
C MET A 290 0.13 6.45 0.68
N VAL A 291 -0.85 7.31 0.90
CA VAL A 291 -0.62 8.76 1.15
C VAL A 291 0.16 8.98 2.44
N ASP A 292 -0.05 8.14 3.44
CA ASP A 292 0.67 8.19 4.72
C ASP A 292 1.66 7.03 4.85
N ASP A 293 2.72 7.21 5.64
CA ASP A 293 3.64 6.14 5.99
C ASP A 293 2.98 5.09 6.90
N VAL A 294 2.68 3.95 6.30
CA VAL A 294 2.08 2.78 6.97
C VAL A 294 3.01 2.04 7.92
N SER A 295 4.31 2.40 7.94
CA SER A 295 5.37 1.72 8.68
C SER A 295 6.07 2.61 9.70
N PHE A 296 5.54 3.81 9.96
CA PHE A 296 6.26 4.87 10.68
C PHE A 296 6.90 4.37 11.98
N ARG A 297 8.23 4.47 12.02
CA ARG A 297 9.10 4.05 13.15
C ARG A 297 8.80 2.63 13.66
N SER A 298 8.26 1.76 12.81
CA SER A 298 7.80 0.41 13.14
C SER A 298 6.76 0.30 14.26
N PHE A 299 6.21 1.40 14.79
CA PHE A 299 5.23 1.35 15.89
C PHE A 299 3.78 1.37 15.41
N TRP A 300 3.49 1.95 14.24
CA TRP A 300 2.14 1.94 13.67
C TRP A 300 1.83 0.58 13.04
N GLN A 301 1.59 -0.42 13.89
CA GLN A 301 1.48 -1.82 13.48
C GLN A 301 0.35 -2.07 12.48
N ASN A 302 -0.77 -1.34 12.65
CA ASN A 302 -1.97 -1.59 11.88
C ASN A 302 -1.72 -1.39 10.38
N GLY A 303 -0.94 -0.38 9.97
CA GLY A 303 -0.68 -0.09 8.56
C GLY A 303 0.14 -1.15 7.83
N LYS A 304 0.93 -1.95 8.53
CA LYS A 304 1.82 -2.96 7.92
C LYS A 304 1.09 -4.03 7.11
N LEU A 305 -0.15 -4.33 7.49
CA LEU A 305 -0.97 -5.29 6.74
C LEU A 305 -1.35 -4.73 5.35
N PHE A 306 -1.51 -3.40 5.18
CA PHE A 306 -1.72 -2.82 3.84
C PHE A 306 -0.51 -3.05 2.94
N LEU A 307 0.71 -2.91 3.48
CA LEU A 307 1.94 -3.18 2.74
C LEU A 307 2.05 -4.65 2.35
N ALA A 308 1.73 -5.57 3.27
CA ALA A 308 1.72 -7.00 2.96
C ALA A 308 0.66 -7.35 1.89
N ASN A 309 -0.55 -6.81 2.01
CA ASN A 309 -1.62 -7.05 1.05
C ASN A 309 -1.29 -6.48 -0.33
N ALA A 310 -0.70 -5.29 -0.41
CA ALA A 310 -0.22 -4.72 -1.68
C ALA A 310 0.70 -5.71 -2.39
N VAL A 311 1.77 -6.14 -1.70
CA VAL A 311 2.74 -7.09 -2.27
C VAL A 311 2.08 -8.40 -2.71
N PHE A 312 1.23 -9.01 -1.88
CA PHE A 312 0.82 -10.41 -2.08
C PHE A 312 -0.55 -10.63 -2.72
N PHE A 313 -1.46 -9.63 -2.73
CA PHE A 313 -2.86 -9.83 -3.11
C PHE A 313 -3.37 -8.92 -4.23
N VAL A 314 -2.76 -7.78 -4.52
CA VAL A 314 -3.35 -6.77 -5.42
C VAL A 314 -3.18 -7.13 -6.91
N ASN A 315 -2.03 -7.67 -7.31
CA ASN A 315 -1.70 -8.03 -8.70
C ASN A 315 -1.16 -9.46 -8.81
#